data_AF-A0A3G6UHT0-F1
#
_entry.id   AF-A0A3G6UHT0-F1
#
_cell.length_a   1.000
_cell.length_b   1.000
_cell.length_c   1.000
_cell.angle_alpha   90.00
_cell.angle_beta   90.00
_cell.angle_gamma   90.00
#
_symmetry.space_group_name_H-M   'P 1'
#
loop_
_entity.id
_entity.type
_entity.pdbx_description
1 polymer ?
#
loop_
_entity_poly.entity_id
_entity_poly.type
_entity_poly.pdbx_seq_one_letter_code
_entity_poly.pdbx_strand_id
1 'polypeptide(L)' 'MPELLLILLIAYAVCFILFSVLFALLYLASGKKSSFKQAAEDVVDLFVLTPAGWFISILYFLYLVAVFPFWWLSKRK' A
#
# COMPACT_ATOMS: atom_id res chain seq x y z
N MET A 1 9.87 23.12 2.92
CA MET A 1 8.59 23.84 3.03
C MET A 1 7.68 23.07 3.98
N PRO A 2 7.69 23.37 5.29
CA PRO A 2 6.97 22.59 6.31
C PRO A 2 5.44 22.70 6.20
N GLU A 3 4.94 23.79 5.63
CA GLU A 3 3.51 24.07 5.47
C GLU A 3 2.82 23.10 4.50
N LEU A 4 3.54 22.71 3.43
CA LEU A 4 3.08 21.71 2.47
C LEU A 4 2.90 20.32 3.10
N LEU A 5 3.80 19.94 4.02
CA LEU A 5 3.68 18.68 4.77
C LEU A 5 2.46 18.69 5.68
N LEU A 6 2.17 19.82 6.32
CA LEU A 6 1.01 19.96 7.19
C LEU A 6 -0.29 19.80 6.40
N ILE A 7 -0.39 20.44 5.24
CA ILE A 7 -1.55 20.35 4.33
C ILE A 7 -1.74 18.91 3.83
N LEU A 8 -0.66 18.26 3.41
CA LEU A 8 -0.69 16.86 2.98
C LEU A 8 -1.12 15.90 4.10
N LEU A 9 -0.65 16.13 5.33
CA LEU A 9 -1.02 15.31 6.49
C LEU A 9 -2.51 15.47 6.83
N ILE A 10 -3.03 16.70 6.78
CA ILE A 10 -4.45 16.98 7.00
C ILE A 10 -5.29 16.33 5.91
N ALA A 11 -4.91 16.49 4.64
CA ALA A 11 -5.60 15.86 3.51
C ALA A 11 -5.60 14.33 3.64
N TYR A 12 -4.48 13.73 4.03
CA TYR A 12 -4.38 12.31 4.30
C TYR A 12 -5.32 11.86 5.42
N ALA A 13 -5.35 12.58 6.54
CA ALA A 13 -6.23 12.26 7.67
C ALA A 13 -7.72 12.34 7.28
N VAL A 14 -8.11 13.36 6.53
CA VAL A 14 -9.49 13.51 6.03
C VAL A 14 -9.87 12.37 5.09
N CYS A 15 -9.01 12.06 4.11
CA CYS A 15 -9.22 10.93 3.21
C CYS A 15 -9.31 9.61 3.97
N PHE A 16 -8.43 9.38 4.94
CA PHE A 16 -8.42 8.17 5.76
C PHE A 16 -9.75 7.96 6.50
N ILE A 17 -10.29 9.02 7.11
CA ILE A 17 -11.59 8.97 7.80
C ILE A 17 -12.72 8.68 6.80
N LEU A 18 -12.75 9.37 5.66
CA LEU A 18 -13.79 9.18 4.64
C LEU A 18 -13.78 7.76 4.08
N PHE A 19 -12.61 7.21 3.74
CA PHE A 19 -12.48 5.84 3.25
C PHE A 19 -12.83 4.80 4.31
N SER A 20 -12.46 5.03 5.58
CA SER A 20 -12.82 4.13 6.69
C SER A 20 -14.33 4.05 6.89
N VAL A 21 -15.03 5.19 6.81
CA VAL A 21 -16.50 5.23 6.88
C VAL A 21 -17.13 4.56 5.66
N LEU A 22 -16.59 4.80 4.46
CA LEU A 22 -17.08 4.18 3.23
C LEU A 22 -16.95 2.64 3.27
N PHE A 23 -15.81 2.12 3.74
CA PHE A 23 -15.60 0.69 3.91
C PHE A 23 -16.49 0.10 5.01
N ALA A 24 -16.68 0.80 6.12
CA ALA A 24 -17.61 0.37 7.16
C ALA A 24 -19.06 0.25 6.63
N LEU A 25 -19.50 1.20 5.79
CA LEU A 25 -20.79 1.14 5.11
C LEU A 25 -20.88 -0.01 4.10
N LEU A 26 -19.83 -0.24 3.31
CA LEU A 26 -19.74 -1.37 2.38
C LEU A 26 -19.82 -2.72 3.10
N TYR A 27 -19.17 -2.83 4.26
CA TYR A 27 -19.22 -4.02 5.10
C TYR A 27 -20.61 -4.27 5.69
N LEU A 28 -21.27 -3.21 6.16
CA LEU A 28 -22.65 -3.25 6.64
C LEU A 28 -23.59 -3.69 5.51
N ALA A 29 -23.42 -3.14 4.30
CA ALA A 29 -24.19 -3.50 3.11
C ALA A 29 -23.95 -4.95 2.65
N SER A 30 -22.75 -5.48 2.89
CA SER A 30 -22.37 -6.86 2.57
C SER A 30 -22.85 -7.89 3.61
N GLY A 31 -23.59 -7.46 4.64
CA GLY A 31 -24.09 -8.35 5.71
C GLY A 31 -23.00 -8.94 6.60
N LYS A 32 -21.75 -8.46 6.48
CA LYS A 32 -20.64 -8.90 7.32
C LYS A 32 -20.66 -8.11 8.63
N LYS A 33 -20.71 -8.82 9.75
CA LYS A 33 -20.42 -8.24 11.09
C LYS A 33 -18.92 -7.98 11.20
N SER A 34 -18.40 -6.95 10.55
CA SER A 34 -17.04 -6.48 10.79
C SER A 34 -17.06 -5.24 11.67
N SER A 35 -16.12 -5.18 12.61
CA SER A 35 -15.92 -3.98 13.45
C SER A 35 -15.36 -2.84 12.61
N PHE A 36 -15.67 -1.59 12.94
CA PHE A 36 -15.09 -0.40 12.32
C PHE A 36 -13.54 -0.44 12.33
N LYS A 37 -12.97 -1.11 13.34
CA LYS A 37 -11.52 -1.40 13.42
C LYS A 37 -11.00 -2.17 12.21
N GLN A 38 -11.74 -3.18 11.76
CA GLN A 38 -11.35 -4.03 10.63
C GLN A 38 -11.46 -3.26 9.31
N ALA A 39 -12.48 -2.41 9.15
CA ALA A 39 -12.59 -1.52 7.99
C ALA A 39 -11.43 -0.52 7.91
N ALA A 40 -10.99 0.02 9.05
CA ALA A 40 -9.83 0.92 9.09
C ALA A 40 -8.52 0.18 8.76
N GLU A 41 -8.37 -1.05 9.24
CA GLU A 41 -7.22 -1.92 8.93
C GLU A 41 -7.13 -2.22 7.43
N ASP A 42 -8.26 -2.56 6.80
CA ASP A 42 -8.33 -2.81 5.36
C ASP A 42 -8.02 -1.56 4.52
N VAL A 43 -8.40 -0.36 4.98
CA VAL A 43 -8.06 0.89 4.28
C VAL A 43 -6.54 1.12 4.31
N VAL A 44 -5.88 0.88 5.44
CA VAL A 44 -4.41 0.98 5.51
C VAL A 44 -3.76 -0.10 4.64
N ASP A 45 -4.28 -1.33 4.69
CA ASP A 45 -3.70 -2.44 3.95
C ASP A 45 -3.82 -2.23 2.43
N LEU A 46 -4.98 -1.77 1.97
CA LEU A 46 -5.23 -1.52 0.55
C LEU A 46 -4.47 -0.30 0.01
N PHE A 47 -4.45 0.81 0.74
CA PHE A 47 -3.87 2.07 0.23
C PHE A 47 -2.38 2.24 0.53
N VAL A 48 -1.85 1.57 1.55
CA VAL A 48 -0.46 1.74 1.97
C VAL A 48 0.34 0.47 1.74
N LEU A 49 -0.07 -0.65 2.34
CA LEU A 49 0.73 -1.88 2.34
C LEU A 49 0.74 -2.57 0.99
N THR A 50 -0.41 -2.63 0.30
CA THR A 50 -0.53 -3.24 -1.03
C THR A 50 0.37 -2.55 -2.07
N PRO A 51 0.26 -1.23 -2.32
CA PRO A 51 1.13 -0.56 -3.29
C PRO A 51 2.60 -0.57 -2.86
N ALA A 52 2.91 -0.49 -1.56
CA ALA A 52 4.28 -0.62 -1.07
C ALA A 52 4.86 -2.03 -1.35
N GLY A 53 4.07 -3.08 -1.13
CA GLY A 53 4.44 -4.46 -1.43
C GLY A 53 4.69 -4.70 -2.93
N TRP A 54 3.88 -4.07 -3.78
CA TRP A 54 4.09 -4.10 -5.24
C TRP A 54 5.38 -3.39 -5.64
N PHE A 55 5.66 -2.22 -5.07
CA PHE A 55 6.91 -1.49 -5.31
C PHE A 55 8.14 -2.32 -4.92
N ILE A 56 8.12 -2.95 -3.74
CA ILE A 56 9.20 -3.81 -3.27
C ILE A 56 9.38 -5.02 -4.21
N SER A 57 8.28 -5.64 -4.64
CA SER A 57 8.34 -6.78 -5.56
C SER A 57 8.90 -6.41 -6.93
N ILE A 58 8.52 -5.24 -7.47
CA ILE A 58 9.06 -4.73 -8.73
C ILE A 58 10.55 -4.44 -8.61
N LEU A 59 10.98 -3.78 -7.52
CA LEU A 59 12.39 -3.51 -7.26
C LEU A 59 13.21 -4.79 -7.13
N TYR A 60 12.67 -5.78 -6.42
CA TYR A 60 13.29 -7.10 -6.29
C TYR A 60 13.41 -7.81 -7.64
N PHE A 61 12.38 -7.75 -8.47
CA PHE A 61 12.40 -8.33 -9.81
C PHE A 61 13.43 -7.63 -10.71
N LEU A 62 13.47 -6.30 -10.70
CA LEU A 62 14.48 -5.51 -11.42
C LEU A 62 15.90 -5.87 -10.98
N TYR A 63 16.12 -6.01 -9.68
CA TYR A 63 17.41 -6.45 -9.13
C TYR A 63 17.78 -7.84 -9.65
N LEU A 64 16.87 -8.82 -9.59
CA LEU A 64 17.12 -10.16 -10.12
C LEU A 64 17.44 -10.14 -11.61
N VAL A 65 16.69 -9.37 -12.40
CA VAL A 65 16.92 -9.22 -13.85
C VAL A 65 18.27 -8.58 -14.14
N ALA A 66 18.72 -7.61 -13.34
CA ALA A 66 20.03 -6.98 -13.50
C ALA A 66 21.20 -7.89 -13.07
N VAL A 67 21.01 -8.69 -12.02
CA VAL A 67 22.04 -9.59 -11.48
C VAL A 67 22.18 -10.88 -12.30
N PHE A 68 21.08 -11.37 -12.88
CA PHE A 68 21.06 -12.58 -13.71
C PHE A 68 22.09 -12.60 -14.85
N PRO A 69 22.21 -11.58 -15.72
CA PRO A 69 23.22 -11.57 -16.78
C PRO A 69 24.65 -11.51 -16.22
N PHE A 70 24.85 -10.84 -15.08
CA PHE A 70 26.16 -10.74 -14.43
C PHE A 70 26.61 -12.10 -13.87
N TRP A 71 25.70 -12.82 -13.22
CA TRP A 71 25.94 -14.17 -12.71
C TRP A 71 26.14 -15.19 -13.85
N TRP A 72 25.35 -15.08 -14.92
CA TRP A 72 25.46 -15.93 -16.11
C TRP A 72 26.80 -15.76 -16.84
N LEU A 73 27.28 -14.53 -17.00
CA LEU A 73 28.59 -14.23 -17.58
C LEU A 73 29.74 -14.70 -16.68
N SER A 74 29.61 -14.57 -15.37
CA SER A 74 30.64 -15.02 -14.41
C SER A 74 30.79 -16.54 -14.36
N LYS A 75 29.74 -17.32 -14.66
CA LYS A 75 29.80 -18.79 -14.71
C LYS A 75 30.37 -19.37 -16.00
N ARG A 76 30.53 -18.56 -17.06
CA ARG A 76 31.09 -18.99 -18.35
C ARG A 76 32.60 -18.73 -18.50
N LYS A 77 33.25 -18.15 -17.49
CA LYS A 77 34.71 -18.12 -17.33
C LYS A 77 35.14 -19.26 -16.43
#